data_AF-S4XH27-F1
#
_entry.id   AF-S4XH27-F1
#
_cell.length_a   1.000
_cell.length_b   1.000
_cell.length_c   1.000
_cell.angle_alpha   90.00
_cell.angle_beta   90.00
_cell.angle_gamma   90.00
#
_symmetry.space_group_name_H-M   'P 1'
#
loop_
_entity.id
_entity.type
_entity.pdbx_description
1 polymer ?
#
loop_
_entity_poly.entity_id
_entity_poly.type
_entity_poly.pdbx_seq_one_letter_code
_entity_poly.pdbx_strand_id
1 'polypeptide(L)'
;MEVNALTWVITIAVIAGFFVFDFYSHVRKPHAPSMKESGFWTLFYVLLSVAFGIFLWFTWGEPGDPHAHGMEFFSGYVTEKALSVDNLFVFALLMGAFKIPPKYQQKVLLIGIALSLVFRGIFIALGAAIIEAWSDVFYLFGLFLLWIALKTVLDEVRDVPETDPNDMKLIKFIRKVIPVSEGYESDKLFLRRAGKLVLTPLFVCLIAIGVTDLVFALDSIPAIYGITQEPYIVFTANALSLMGLRQMYFLLGGLLERLVFLPYGLGIILAFIGVKMVFHALHENNLPFINGGEGVHGAPEISTPMSLLVIVGVLTATIIASLIKSRNVKVERPERHVLDSDAAPAEASDR
;
A
#
# COMPACT_ATOMS: atom_id res chain seq x y z
N MET A 1 -17.52 -23.74 12.91
CA MET A 1 -17.05 -22.71 13.86
C MET A 1 -18.08 -21.62 13.86
N GLU A 2 -18.45 -21.08 15.02
CA GLU A 2 -19.34 -19.91 15.06
C GLU A 2 -18.52 -18.62 15.14
N VAL A 3 -18.75 -17.71 14.19
CA VAL A 3 -18.15 -16.38 14.24
C VAL A 3 -19.05 -15.50 15.08
N ASN A 4 -18.68 -15.34 16.35
CA ASN A 4 -19.34 -14.46 17.29
C ASN A 4 -18.43 -13.28 17.69
N ALA A 5 -18.95 -12.37 18.53
CA ALA A 5 -18.19 -11.22 18.99
C ALA A 5 -16.88 -11.59 19.70
N LEU A 6 -16.83 -12.73 20.40
CA LEU A 6 -15.62 -13.20 21.07
C LEU A 6 -14.54 -13.59 20.05
N THR A 7 -14.90 -14.30 18.99
CA THR A 7 -13.99 -14.64 17.88
C THR A 7 -13.37 -13.37 17.28
N TRP A 8 -14.18 -12.36 17.00
CA TRP A 8 -13.70 -11.06 16.49
C TRP A 8 -12.73 -10.38 17.46
N VAL A 9 -13.08 -10.31 18.75
CA VAL A 9 -12.24 -9.68 19.77
C VAL A 9 -10.90 -10.41 19.89
N ILE A 10 -10.89 -11.74 19.90
CA ILE A 10 -9.65 -12.54 19.94
C ILE A 10 -8.80 -12.25 18.71
N THR A 11 -9.38 -12.29 17.52
CA THR A 11 -8.67 -12.07 16.25
C THR A 11 -8.08 -10.67 16.16
N ILE A 12 -8.85 -9.63 16.51
CA ILE A 12 -8.37 -8.24 16.56
C ILE A 12 -7.25 -8.10 17.60
N ALA A 13 -7.39 -8.70 18.78
CA ALA A 13 -6.37 -8.64 19.82
C ALA A 13 -5.06 -9.32 19.39
N VAL A 14 -5.14 -10.47 18.73
CA VAL A 14 -3.98 -11.18 18.17
C VAL A 14 -3.30 -10.33 17.10
N ILE A 15 -4.06 -9.79 16.14
CA ILE A 15 -3.53 -8.94 15.08
C ILE A 15 -2.87 -7.68 15.66
N ALA A 16 -3.56 -6.98 16.57
CA ALA A 16 -3.02 -5.81 17.26
C ALA A 16 -1.75 -6.16 18.05
N GLY A 17 -1.72 -7.33 18.70
CA GLY A 17 -0.55 -7.87 19.38
C GLY A 17 0.65 -8.04 18.44
N PHE A 18 0.45 -8.58 17.24
CA PHE A 18 1.49 -8.65 16.21
C PHE A 18 1.99 -7.26 15.79
N PHE A 19 1.11 -6.28 15.57
CA PHE A 19 1.53 -4.92 15.24
C PHE A 19 2.31 -4.25 16.38
N VAL A 20 1.89 -4.43 17.63
CA VAL A 20 2.60 -3.92 18.81
C VAL A 20 3.97 -4.57 18.91
N PHE A 21 4.05 -5.89 18.71
CA PHE A 21 5.30 -6.63 18.67
C PHE A 21 6.21 -6.11 17.55
N ASP A 22 5.72 -5.99 16.31
CA ASP A 22 6.48 -5.49 15.16
C ASP A 22 6.97 -4.05 15.38
N PHE A 23 6.14 -3.21 16.01
CA PHE A 23 6.50 -1.84 16.37
C PHE A 23 7.62 -1.82 17.41
N TYR A 24 7.48 -2.54 18.52
CA TYR A 24 8.45 -2.51 19.61
C TYR A 24 9.77 -3.18 19.26
N SER A 25 9.74 -4.29 18.53
CA SER A 25 10.93 -5.05 18.14
C SER A 25 11.75 -4.35 17.06
N HIS A 26 11.12 -3.73 16.06
CA HIS A 26 11.82 -3.21 14.89
C HIS A 26 11.86 -1.67 14.79
N VAL A 27 10.85 -0.94 15.28
CA VAL A 27 10.84 0.54 15.17
C VAL A 27 11.71 1.20 16.24
N ARG A 28 11.93 0.54 17.39
CA ARG A 28 12.73 1.09 18.49
C ARG A 28 14.20 1.29 18.13
N LYS A 29 14.71 0.58 17.12
CA LYS A 29 16.07 0.74 16.61
C LYS A 29 16.03 0.90 15.08
N PRO A 30 16.01 2.13 14.55
CA PRO A 30 15.95 2.37 13.10
C PRO A 30 17.13 1.71 12.36
N HIS A 31 16.89 0.62 11.63
CA HIS A 31 17.89 -0.07 10.81
C HIS A 31 17.22 -0.63 9.56
N ALA A 32 17.86 -0.58 8.39
CA ALA A 32 17.35 -1.34 7.25
C ALA A 32 17.50 -2.84 7.54
N PRO A 33 16.44 -3.68 7.46
CA PRO A 33 16.57 -5.11 7.72
C PRO A 33 17.46 -5.77 6.67
N SER A 34 18.13 -6.84 7.05
CA SER A 34 18.88 -7.64 6.07
C SER A 34 17.92 -8.44 5.16
N MET A 35 18.39 -8.84 3.98
CA MET A 35 17.62 -9.71 3.08
C MET A 35 17.25 -11.05 3.74
N LYS A 36 18.16 -11.63 4.53
CA LYS A 36 17.92 -12.90 5.25
C LYS A 36 16.83 -12.75 6.31
N GLU A 37 16.90 -11.68 7.10
CA GLU A 37 15.90 -11.35 8.11
C GLU A 37 14.52 -11.11 7.46
N SER A 38 14.48 -10.32 6.40
CA SER A 38 13.23 -10.04 5.67
C SER A 38 12.63 -11.32 5.07
N GLY A 39 13.47 -12.21 4.52
CA GLY A 39 13.05 -13.50 3.99
C GLY A 39 12.46 -14.41 5.07
N PHE A 40 13.13 -14.52 6.21
CA PHE A 40 12.65 -15.32 7.34
C PHE A 40 11.29 -14.84 7.85
N TRP A 41 11.16 -13.54 8.10
CA TRP A 41 9.90 -12.98 8.58
C TRP A 41 8.77 -13.06 7.55
N THR A 42 9.08 -12.88 6.26
CA THR A 42 8.08 -13.10 5.20
C THR A 42 7.59 -14.53 5.20
N LEU A 43 8.50 -15.51 5.29
CA LEU A 43 8.15 -16.92 5.39
C LEU A 43 7.30 -17.21 6.64
N PHE A 44 7.67 -16.63 7.78
CA PHE A 44 6.91 -16.77 9.03
C PHE A 44 5.45 -16.31 8.87
N TYR A 45 5.21 -15.12 8.31
CA TYR A 45 3.85 -14.61 8.12
C TYR A 45 3.05 -15.40 7.08
N VAL A 46 3.71 -15.91 6.03
CA VAL A 46 3.07 -16.83 5.06
C VAL A 46 2.66 -18.12 5.75
N LEU A 47 3.55 -18.74 6.53
CA LEU A 47 3.25 -19.98 7.26
C LEU A 47 2.15 -19.77 8.30
N LEU A 48 2.13 -18.63 8.99
CA LEU A 48 1.05 -18.26 9.90
C LEU A 48 -0.30 -18.20 9.17
N SER A 49 -0.32 -17.57 7.99
CA SER A 49 -1.52 -17.48 7.15
C SER A 49 -1.98 -18.85 6.66
N VAL A 50 -1.04 -19.71 6.26
CA VAL A 50 -1.33 -21.09 5.86
C VAL A 50 -1.88 -21.90 7.03
N ALA A 51 -1.28 -21.80 8.22
CA ALA A 51 -1.76 -22.47 9.41
C ALA A 51 -3.18 -22.01 9.79
N PHE A 52 -3.47 -20.72 9.69
CA PHE A 52 -4.81 -20.18 9.91
C PHE A 52 -5.82 -20.69 8.86
N GLY A 53 -5.44 -20.73 7.58
CA GLY A 53 -6.28 -21.30 6.52
C GLY A 53 -6.57 -22.79 6.71
N ILE A 54 -5.58 -23.58 7.12
CA ILE A 54 -5.76 -25.00 7.50
C ILE A 54 -6.69 -25.12 8.72
N PHE A 55 -6.56 -24.23 9.70
CA PHE A 55 -7.48 -24.20 10.84
C PHE A 55 -8.92 -23.96 10.39
N LEU A 56 -9.17 -22.99 9.50
CA LEU A 56 -10.52 -22.75 8.95
C LEU A 56 -11.02 -23.96 8.15
N TRP A 57 -10.16 -24.55 7.32
CA TRP A 57 -10.45 -25.74 6.51
C TRP A 57 -11.05 -26.91 7.30
N PHE A 58 -10.61 -27.10 8.55
CA PHE A 58 -11.06 -28.20 9.39
C PHE A 58 -12.13 -27.81 10.42
N THR A 59 -12.24 -26.53 10.76
CA THR A 59 -13.10 -26.09 11.88
C THR A 59 -14.34 -25.32 11.43
N TRP A 60 -14.37 -24.82 10.19
CA TRP A 60 -15.46 -24.02 9.66
C TRP A 60 -15.89 -24.52 8.28
N GLY A 61 -16.75 -25.54 8.29
CA GLY A 61 -17.41 -26.05 7.09
C GLY A 61 -18.87 -25.61 6.99
N GLU A 62 -19.42 -25.67 5.78
CA GLU A 62 -20.84 -25.47 5.49
C GLU A 62 -21.57 -26.81 5.31
N PRO A 63 -22.91 -26.85 5.45
CA PRO A 63 -23.69 -28.05 5.16
C PRO A 63 -23.47 -28.53 3.72
N GLY A 64 -22.79 -29.67 3.54
CA GLY A 64 -22.50 -30.25 2.22
C GLY A 64 -21.11 -29.93 1.66
N ASP A 65 -20.41 -28.94 2.23
CA ASP A 65 -19.00 -28.64 1.91
C ASP A 65 -18.22 -28.34 3.21
N PRO A 66 -17.56 -29.36 3.80
CA PRO A 66 -16.78 -29.20 5.02
C PRO A 66 -15.58 -28.25 4.89
N HIS A 67 -15.19 -27.85 3.68
CA HIS A 67 -13.94 -27.13 3.41
C HIS A 67 -14.14 -25.77 2.74
N ALA A 68 -15.39 -25.38 2.49
CA ALA A 68 -15.77 -24.13 1.82
C ALA A 68 -14.99 -22.91 2.32
N HIS A 69 -15.09 -22.59 3.62
CA HIS A 69 -14.44 -21.39 4.16
C HIS A 69 -12.91 -21.46 4.20
N GLY A 70 -12.33 -22.67 4.25
CA GLY A 70 -10.88 -22.84 4.07
C GLY A 70 -10.45 -22.45 2.67
N MET A 71 -11.18 -22.93 1.65
CA MET A 71 -10.96 -22.57 0.24
C MET A 71 -11.16 -21.08 -0.03
N GLU A 72 -12.22 -20.49 0.53
CA GLU A 72 -12.49 -19.06 0.47
C GLU A 72 -11.36 -18.24 1.09
N PHE A 73 -10.89 -18.63 2.28
CA PHE A 73 -9.77 -17.97 2.92
C PHE A 73 -8.50 -18.05 2.08
N PHE A 74 -8.14 -19.22 1.54
CA PHE A 74 -6.92 -19.34 0.73
C PHE A 74 -7.02 -18.53 -0.57
N SER A 75 -8.18 -18.58 -1.24
CA SER A 75 -8.43 -17.83 -2.47
C SER A 75 -8.40 -16.32 -2.21
N GLY A 76 -9.05 -15.88 -1.14
CA GLY A 76 -9.04 -14.49 -0.68
C GLY A 76 -7.64 -14.04 -0.26
N TYR A 77 -6.92 -14.82 0.54
CA TYR A 77 -5.57 -14.51 0.99
C TYR A 77 -4.60 -14.35 -0.18
N VAL A 78 -4.62 -15.27 -1.16
CA VAL A 78 -3.75 -15.17 -2.35
C VAL A 78 -4.11 -13.93 -3.18
N THR A 79 -5.40 -13.66 -3.35
CA THR A 79 -5.88 -12.47 -4.08
C THR A 79 -5.42 -11.19 -3.39
N GLU A 80 -5.66 -11.04 -2.10
CA GLU A 80 -5.24 -9.87 -1.32
C GLU A 80 -3.72 -9.76 -1.23
N LYS A 81 -3.00 -10.89 -1.15
CA LYS A 81 -1.52 -10.88 -1.17
C LYS A 81 -0.98 -10.39 -2.51
N ALA A 82 -1.58 -10.80 -3.62
CA ALA A 82 -1.18 -10.35 -4.94
C ALA A 82 -1.45 -8.84 -5.14
N LEU A 83 -2.63 -8.37 -4.74
CA LEU A 83 -3.02 -6.96 -4.84
C LEU A 83 -2.20 -6.07 -3.90
N SER A 84 -1.86 -6.54 -2.70
CA SER A 84 -1.08 -5.75 -1.74
C SER A 84 0.40 -5.59 -2.11
N VAL A 85 0.96 -6.49 -2.94
CA VAL A 85 2.31 -6.31 -3.51
C VAL A 85 2.34 -5.13 -4.48
N ASP A 86 1.26 -4.89 -5.24
CA ASP A 86 1.15 -3.72 -6.10
C ASP A 86 1.21 -2.41 -5.28
N ASN A 87 0.51 -2.38 -4.14
CA ASN A 87 0.53 -1.23 -3.23
C ASN A 87 1.95 -0.87 -2.74
N LEU A 88 2.85 -1.85 -2.62
CA LEU A 88 4.25 -1.58 -2.23
C LEU A 88 5.00 -0.73 -3.24
N PHE A 89 4.69 -0.86 -4.53
CA PHE A 89 5.31 -0.03 -5.57
C PHE A 89 4.87 1.42 -5.46
N VAL A 90 3.60 1.67 -5.17
CA VAL A 90 3.13 3.04 -4.94
C VAL A 90 3.69 3.61 -3.66
N PHE A 91 3.83 2.79 -2.61
CA PHE A 91 4.49 3.22 -1.39
C PHE A 91 5.95 3.58 -1.67
N ALA A 92 6.66 2.80 -2.50
CA ALA A 92 8.03 3.12 -2.92
C ALA A 92 8.10 4.44 -3.70
N LEU A 93 7.19 4.64 -4.66
CA LEU A 93 7.11 5.87 -5.46
C LEU A 93 6.82 7.09 -4.57
N LEU A 94 5.85 6.98 -3.65
CA LEU A 94 5.53 8.05 -2.71
C LEU A 94 6.71 8.34 -1.79
N MET A 95 7.32 7.32 -1.18
CA MET A 95 8.49 7.54 -0.31
C MET A 95 9.67 8.14 -1.08
N GLY A 96 9.87 7.76 -2.34
CA GLY A 96 10.86 8.35 -3.25
C GLY A 96 10.56 9.82 -3.57
N ALA A 97 9.31 10.12 -3.95
CA ALA A 97 8.86 11.48 -4.23
C ALA A 97 9.00 12.41 -3.02
N PHE A 98 8.73 11.90 -1.81
CA PHE A 98 8.94 12.63 -0.56
C PHE A 98 10.40 12.60 -0.08
N LYS A 99 11.31 11.89 -0.76
CA LYS A 99 12.74 11.72 -0.41
C LYS A 99 12.93 11.20 1.02
N ILE A 100 12.12 10.21 1.41
CA ILE A 100 12.15 9.61 2.74
C ILE A 100 13.45 8.81 2.93
N PRO A 101 14.30 9.17 3.91
CA PRO A 101 15.53 8.44 4.19
C PRO A 101 15.27 6.95 4.50
N PRO A 102 16.13 6.01 4.03
CA PRO A 102 15.93 4.56 4.22
C PRO A 102 15.66 4.13 5.68
N LYS A 103 16.34 4.78 6.64
CA LYS A 103 16.14 4.56 8.09
C LYS A 103 14.71 4.83 8.60
N TYR A 104 13.92 5.61 7.87
CA TYR A 104 12.57 6.01 8.25
C TYR A 104 11.48 5.29 7.43
N GLN A 105 11.84 4.66 6.31
CA GLN A 105 10.90 3.91 5.46
C GLN A 105 10.19 2.80 6.24
N GLN A 106 10.90 2.10 7.13
CA GLN A 106 10.29 1.09 8.01
C GLN A 106 9.12 1.63 8.83
N LYS A 107 9.31 2.81 9.43
CA LYS A 107 8.31 3.44 10.27
C LYS A 107 7.11 3.88 9.45
N VAL A 108 7.37 4.44 8.27
CA VAL A 108 6.33 4.82 7.31
C VAL A 108 5.51 3.60 6.89
N LEU A 109 6.16 2.50 6.50
CA LEU A 109 5.51 1.27 6.10
C LEU A 109 4.66 0.67 7.22
N LEU A 110 5.20 0.57 8.44
CA LEU A 110 4.46 -0.02 9.55
C LEU A 110 3.20 0.80 9.89
N ILE A 111 3.33 2.12 9.98
CA ILE A 111 2.18 2.99 10.27
C ILE A 111 1.20 2.96 9.09
N GLY A 112 1.70 2.98 7.86
CA GLY A 112 0.88 2.89 6.65
C GLY A 112 0.07 1.61 6.58
N ILE A 113 0.68 0.46 6.87
CA ILE A 113 -0.01 -0.85 6.91
C ILE A 113 -1.03 -0.89 8.05
N ALA A 114 -0.70 -0.36 9.23
CA ALA A 114 -1.64 -0.30 10.35
C ALA A 114 -2.85 0.58 10.00
N LEU A 115 -2.61 1.74 9.37
CA LEU A 115 -3.66 2.65 8.92
C LEU A 115 -4.52 2.00 7.82
N SER A 116 -3.89 1.32 6.87
CA SER A 116 -4.55 0.54 5.82
C SER A 116 -5.51 -0.49 6.43
N LEU A 117 -5.05 -1.27 7.40
CA LEU A 117 -5.90 -2.27 8.05
C LEU A 117 -7.09 -1.64 8.77
N VAL A 118 -6.93 -0.47 9.40
CA VAL A 118 -8.04 0.26 10.01
C VAL A 118 -9.05 0.71 8.96
N PHE A 119 -8.60 1.34 7.87
CA PHE A 119 -9.49 1.79 6.80
C PHE A 119 -10.20 0.62 6.10
N ARG A 120 -9.49 -0.48 5.86
CA ARG A 120 -10.09 -1.70 5.32
C ARG A 120 -11.09 -2.31 6.30
N GLY A 121 -10.77 -2.36 7.59
CA GLY A 121 -11.71 -2.80 8.62
C GLY A 121 -13.01 -1.97 8.62
N ILE A 122 -12.89 -0.65 8.44
CA ILE A 122 -14.05 0.24 8.28
C ILE A 122 -14.85 -0.11 7.03
N PHE A 123 -14.22 -0.24 5.86
CA PHE A 123 -14.93 -0.62 4.64
C PHE A 123 -15.57 -2.00 4.72
N ILE A 124 -14.91 -2.98 5.35
CA ILE A 124 -15.45 -4.33 5.54
C ILE A 124 -16.64 -4.30 6.48
N ALA A 125 -16.59 -3.53 7.56
CA ALA A 125 -17.72 -3.37 8.48
C ALA A 125 -18.90 -2.64 7.83
N LEU A 126 -18.61 -1.68 6.95
CA LEU A 126 -19.63 -1.02 6.12
C LEU A 126 -20.15 -1.96 5.00
N GLY A 127 -19.34 -2.95 4.62
CA GLY A 127 -19.73 -4.17 3.92
C GLY A 127 -20.40 -3.95 2.55
N ALA A 128 -21.25 -4.91 2.20
CA ALA A 128 -22.07 -4.91 1.00
C ALA A 128 -22.97 -3.67 0.88
N ALA A 129 -23.32 -3.01 1.99
CA ALA A 129 -24.13 -1.79 1.97
C ALA A 129 -23.43 -0.62 1.25
N ILE A 130 -22.09 -0.56 1.24
CA ILE A 130 -21.37 0.38 0.38
C ILE A 130 -21.42 -0.08 -1.08
N ILE A 131 -21.14 -1.36 -1.36
CA ILE A 131 -21.05 -1.87 -2.73
C ILE A 131 -22.38 -1.68 -3.47
N GLU A 132 -23.50 -1.99 -2.83
CA GLU A 132 -24.85 -1.90 -3.40
C GLU A 132 -25.36 -0.45 -3.50
N ALA A 133 -25.08 0.41 -2.51
CA ALA A 133 -25.60 1.77 -2.50
C ALA A 133 -24.69 2.81 -3.20
N TRP A 134 -23.44 2.45 -3.55
CA TRP A 134 -22.43 3.39 -4.04
C TRP A 134 -21.87 3.02 -5.43
N SER A 135 -22.58 2.29 -6.28
CA SER A 135 -22.16 2.04 -7.68
C SER A 135 -21.78 3.34 -8.41
N ASP A 136 -22.51 4.43 -8.14
CA ASP A 136 -22.22 5.77 -8.65
C ASP A 136 -20.84 6.31 -8.25
N VAL A 137 -20.35 5.91 -7.08
CA VAL A 137 -19.07 6.36 -6.55
C VAL A 137 -17.91 5.67 -7.27
N PHE A 138 -18.14 4.48 -7.84
CA PHE A 138 -17.16 3.86 -8.74
C PHE A 138 -16.91 4.71 -10.00
N TYR A 139 -17.89 5.50 -10.49
CA TYR A 139 -17.62 6.47 -11.56
C TYR A 139 -16.64 7.55 -11.11
N LEU A 140 -16.89 8.14 -9.94
CA LEU A 140 -16.04 9.21 -9.40
C LEU A 140 -14.60 8.72 -9.22
N PHE A 141 -14.43 7.56 -8.59
CA PHE A 141 -13.10 6.99 -8.35
C PHE A 141 -12.44 6.48 -9.63
N GLY A 142 -13.20 5.86 -10.54
CA GLY A 142 -12.68 5.40 -11.83
C GLY A 142 -12.15 6.57 -12.68
N LEU A 143 -12.91 7.66 -12.78
CA LEU A 143 -12.47 8.88 -13.48
C LEU A 143 -11.29 9.55 -12.78
N PHE A 144 -11.28 9.58 -11.45
CA PHE A 144 -10.16 10.10 -10.67
C PHE A 144 -8.87 9.28 -10.90
N LEU A 145 -8.97 7.96 -10.94
CA LEU A 145 -7.86 7.05 -11.23
C LEU A 145 -7.33 7.24 -12.65
N LEU A 146 -8.22 7.38 -13.64
CA LEU A 146 -7.84 7.69 -15.02
C LEU A 146 -7.09 9.02 -15.11
N TRP A 147 -7.54 10.03 -14.35
CA TRP A 147 -6.85 11.31 -14.26
C TRP A 147 -5.46 11.19 -13.63
N ILE A 148 -5.32 10.44 -12.52
CA ILE A 148 -4.00 10.18 -11.89
C ILE A 148 -3.11 9.42 -12.87
N ALA A 149 -3.61 8.36 -13.51
CA ALA A 149 -2.87 7.56 -14.47
C ALA A 149 -2.30 8.42 -15.60
N LEU A 150 -3.16 9.23 -16.22
CA LEU A 150 -2.76 10.15 -17.28
C LEU A 150 -1.75 11.18 -16.77
N LYS A 151 -1.99 11.76 -15.60
CA LYS A 151 -1.09 12.74 -14.99
C LYS A 151 0.29 12.14 -14.73
N THR A 152 0.38 10.95 -14.14
CA THR A 152 1.64 10.27 -13.83
C THR A 152 2.46 10.01 -15.10
N VAL A 153 1.82 9.51 -16.17
CA VAL A 153 2.51 9.27 -17.45
C VAL A 153 2.93 10.58 -18.12
N LEU A 154 2.08 11.62 -18.10
CA LEU A 154 2.40 12.91 -18.71
C LEU A 154 3.53 13.65 -17.97
N ASP A 155 3.53 13.61 -16.63
CA ASP A 155 4.57 14.23 -15.81
C ASP A 155 5.94 13.59 -16.14
N GLU A 156 5.98 12.27 -16.33
CA GLU A 156 7.18 11.52 -16.70
C GLU A 156 7.62 11.75 -18.15
N VAL A 157 6.70 11.78 -19.13
CA VAL A 157 7.03 12.03 -20.55
C VAL A 157 7.55 13.44 -20.79
N ARG A 158 7.07 14.41 -20.00
CA ARG A 158 7.48 15.82 -20.12
C ARG A 158 8.78 16.13 -19.38
N ASP A 159 9.41 15.12 -18.76
CA ASP A 159 10.62 15.25 -17.96
C ASP A 159 10.46 16.40 -16.93
N VAL A 160 9.26 16.49 -16.33
CA VAL A 160 8.95 17.54 -15.37
C VAL A 160 9.90 17.37 -14.19
N PRO A 161 10.66 18.42 -13.80
CA PRO A 161 11.58 18.32 -12.68
C PRO A 161 10.87 17.76 -11.45
N GLU A 162 11.53 16.85 -10.73
CA GLU A 162 10.99 16.31 -9.48
C GLU A 162 10.53 17.47 -8.60
N THR A 163 9.22 17.51 -8.33
CA THR A 163 8.66 18.56 -7.49
C THR A 163 9.23 18.41 -6.10
N ASP A 164 9.77 19.49 -5.52
CA ASP A 164 10.16 19.48 -4.11
C ASP A 164 8.95 18.98 -3.30
N PRO A 165 9.12 18.03 -2.36
CA PRO A 165 8.03 17.59 -1.50
C PRO A 165 7.22 18.78 -0.95
N ASN A 166 7.92 19.84 -0.53
CA ASN A 166 7.32 21.06 0.02
C ASN A 166 6.40 21.81 -0.96
N ASP A 167 6.53 21.57 -2.27
CA ASP A 167 5.75 22.19 -3.32
C ASP A 167 4.56 21.37 -3.82
N MET A 168 4.41 20.13 -3.34
CA MET A 168 3.28 19.27 -3.70
C MET A 168 1.94 19.89 -3.31
N LYS A 169 0.92 19.77 -4.17
CA LYS A 169 -0.43 20.31 -3.91
C LYS A 169 -1.02 19.84 -2.58
N LEU A 170 -0.79 18.58 -2.22
CA LEU A 170 -1.22 18.01 -0.94
C LEU A 170 -0.52 18.71 0.25
N ILE A 171 0.80 18.94 0.17
CA ILE A 171 1.54 19.68 1.19
C ILE A 171 1.05 21.14 1.25
N LYS A 172 0.84 21.81 0.12
CA LYS A 172 0.31 23.18 0.07
C LYS A 172 -1.09 23.28 0.68
N PHE A 173 -1.95 22.29 0.46
CA PHE A 173 -3.28 22.23 1.07
C PHE A 173 -3.19 22.02 2.59
N ILE A 174 -2.40 21.04 3.04
CA ILE A 174 -2.21 20.77 4.48
C ILE A 174 -1.55 21.98 5.17
N ARG A 175 -0.58 22.64 4.54
CA ARG A 175 0.09 23.86 5.04
C ARG A 175 -0.88 25.01 5.31
N LYS A 176 -2.02 25.08 4.61
CA LYS A 176 -3.06 26.10 4.89
C LYS A 176 -3.74 25.88 6.24
N VAL A 177 -3.77 24.64 6.74
CA VAL A 177 -4.46 24.26 7.97
C VAL A 177 -3.47 24.07 9.12
N ILE A 178 -2.32 23.42 8.87
CA ILE A 178 -1.30 23.10 9.87
C ILE A 178 0.11 23.37 9.29
N PRO A 179 1.01 24.07 10.01
CA PRO A 179 2.39 24.30 9.54
C PRO A 179 3.12 22.98 9.26
N VAL A 180 3.92 22.92 8.18
CA VAL A 180 4.74 21.75 7.82
C VAL A 180 6.22 22.15 7.84
N SER A 181 7.10 21.32 8.43
CA SER A 181 8.54 21.59 8.48
C SER A 181 9.21 21.37 7.12
N GLU A 182 10.26 22.15 6.83
CA GLU A 182 10.96 22.11 5.53
C GLU A 182 11.89 20.90 5.36
N GLY A 183 12.34 20.29 6.47
CA GLY A 183 13.28 19.17 6.46
C GLY A 183 12.99 18.05 7.46
N TYR A 184 13.77 16.97 7.34
CA TYR A 184 13.73 15.80 8.22
C TYR A 184 14.65 15.99 9.44
N GLU A 185 14.12 16.48 10.55
CA GLU A 185 14.93 16.70 11.76
C GLU A 185 14.98 15.49 12.72
N SER A 186 14.18 14.44 12.46
CA SER A 186 14.13 13.22 13.27
C SER A 186 13.18 12.18 12.64
N ASP A 187 12.93 11.06 13.32
CA ASP A 187 11.85 10.11 13.00
C ASP A 187 10.46 10.60 13.47
N LYS A 188 10.37 11.82 14.01
CA LYS A 188 9.15 12.40 14.58
C LYS A 188 8.12 12.73 13.50
N LEU A 189 6.85 12.41 13.76
CA LEU A 189 5.72 12.74 12.89
C LEU A 189 5.26 14.20 13.06
N PHE A 190 5.44 14.72 14.26
CA PHE A 190 5.07 16.07 14.64
C PHE A 190 6.18 16.67 15.48
N LEU A 191 6.40 17.95 15.28
CA LEU A 191 7.32 18.78 16.04
C LEU A 191 6.49 19.85 16.76
N ARG A 192 6.95 20.27 17.93
CA ARG A 192 6.46 21.50 18.56
C ARG A 192 7.51 22.58 18.33
N ARG A 193 7.16 23.63 17.61
CA ARG A 193 8.00 24.83 17.45
C ARG A 193 7.21 26.05 17.92
N ALA A 194 7.82 26.84 18.81
CA ALA A 194 7.21 28.06 19.35
C ALA A 194 5.75 27.87 19.84
N GLY A 195 5.48 26.77 20.54
CA GLY A 195 4.15 26.43 21.06
C GLY A 195 3.12 25.93 20.03
N LYS A 196 3.46 25.89 18.73
CA LYS A 196 2.59 25.39 17.66
C LYS A 196 2.97 23.99 17.21
N LEU A 197 1.98 23.18 16.86
CA LEU A 197 2.16 21.87 16.23
C LEU A 197 2.60 22.08 14.77
N VAL A 198 3.69 21.43 14.39
CA VAL A 198 4.25 21.45 13.04
C VAL A 198 4.34 20.01 12.54
N LEU A 199 3.72 19.70 11.41
CA LEU A 199 3.78 18.38 10.78
C LEU A 199 5.11 18.19 10.07
N THR A 200 5.66 16.99 10.08
CA THR A 200 6.86 16.69 9.27
C THR A 200 6.48 16.20 7.88
N PRO A 201 7.38 16.30 6.88
CA PRO A 201 7.17 15.68 5.56
C PRO A 201 6.85 14.18 5.66
N LEU A 202 7.37 13.50 6.68
CA LEU A 202 7.07 12.10 6.97
C LEU A 202 5.59 11.85 7.30
N PHE A 203 4.97 12.76 8.05
CA PHE A 203 3.53 12.67 8.32
C PHE A 203 2.68 12.96 7.08
N VAL A 204 3.10 13.90 6.23
CA VAL A 204 2.37 14.14 4.97
C VAL A 204 2.50 12.96 4.01
N CYS A 205 3.67 12.33 3.94
CA CYS A 205 3.87 11.08 3.20
C CYS A 205 2.93 9.98 3.72
N LEU A 206 2.76 9.85 5.05
CA LEU A 206 1.80 8.91 5.64
C LEU A 206 0.35 9.19 5.26
N ILE A 207 -0.05 10.46 5.21
CA ILE A 207 -1.39 10.84 4.72
C ILE A 207 -1.54 10.42 3.25
N ALA A 208 -0.55 10.70 2.41
CA ALA A 208 -0.58 10.31 1.00
C ALA A 208 -0.73 8.79 0.85
N ILE A 209 0.06 8.01 1.59
CA ILE A 209 -0.02 6.56 1.64
C ILE A 209 -1.42 6.09 2.06
N GLY A 210 -1.98 6.66 3.13
CA GLY A 210 -3.32 6.29 3.61
C GLY A 210 -4.43 6.60 2.60
N VAL A 211 -4.36 7.75 1.92
CA VAL A 211 -5.31 8.12 0.87
C VAL A 211 -5.18 7.20 -0.35
N THR A 212 -3.95 6.92 -0.78
CA THR A 212 -3.70 5.98 -1.88
C THR A 212 -4.21 4.59 -1.56
N ASP A 213 -3.99 4.09 -0.34
CA ASP A 213 -4.51 2.78 0.07
C ASP A 213 -6.04 2.76 0.09
N LEU A 214 -6.69 3.85 0.53
CA LEU A 214 -8.15 4.00 0.47
C LEU A 214 -8.66 3.85 -0.98
N VAL A 215 -7.94 4.44 -1.93
CA VAL A 215 -8.27 4.33 -3.36
C VAL A 215 -8.07 2.90 -3.86
N PHE A 216 -6.99 2.21 -3.46
CA PHE A 216 -6.75 0.81 -3.83
C PHE A 216 -7.70 -0.17 -3.15
N ALA A 217 -8.20 0.14 -1.96
CA ALA A 217 -9.21 -0.65 -1.28
C ALA A 217 -10.46 -0.82 -2.16
N LEU A 218 -10.76 0.15 -3.03
CA LEU A 218 -11.93 0.11 -3.92
C LEU A 218 -11.86 -0.95 -5.02
N ASP A 219 -10.67 -1.41 -5.40
CA ASP A 219 -10.54 -2.57 -6.32
C ASP A 219 -10.44 -3.87 -5.52
N SER A 220 -9.67 -3.88 -4.44
CA SER A 220 -9.45 -5.11 -3.65
C SER A 220 -10.67 -5.57 -2.86
N ILE A 221 -11.49 -4.66 -2.32
CA ILE A 221 -12.64 -5.04 -1.49
C ILE A 221 -13.75 -5.72 -2.30
N PRO A 222 -14.20 -5.16 -3.44
CA PRO A 222 -15.13 -5.89 -4.30
C PRO A 222 -14.54 -7.21 -4.82
N ALA A 223 -13.23 -7.23 -5.10
CA ALA A 223 -12.57 -8.45 -5.56
C ALA A 223 -12.66 -9.59 -4.54
N ILE A 224 -12.44 -9.32 -3.26
CA ILE A 224 -12.56 -10.36 -2.21
C ILE A 224 -14.01 -10.66 -1.83
N TYR A 225 -14.92 -9.68 -1.86
CA TYR A 225 -16.35 -9.96 -1.71
C TYR A 225 -16.91 -10.79 -2.88
N GLY A 226 -16.27 -10.77 -4.05
CA GLY A 226 -16.56 -11.70 -5.14
C GLY A 226 -16.10 -13.15 -4.88
N ILE A 227 -15.26 -13.39 -3.86
CA ILE A 227 -14.77 -14.72 -3.47
C ILE A 227 -15.56 -15.26 -2.29
N THR A 228 -15.87 -14.42 -1.30
CA THR A 228 -16.60 -14.81 -0.08
C THR A 228 -17.48 -13.67 0.41
N GLN A 229 -18.65 -14.02 0.91
CA GLN A 229 -19.56 -13.07 1.56
C GLN A 229 -19.33 -12.98 3.07
N GLU A 230 -18.47 -13.82 3.63
CA GLU A 230 -18.19 -13.87 5.07
C GLU A 230 -17.24 -12.74 5.48
N PRO A 231 -17.70 -11.68 6.19
CA PRO A 231 -16.87 -10.51 6.48
C PRO A 231 -15.65 -10.84 7.34
N TYR A 232 -15.75 -11.92 8.14
CA TYR A 232 -14.64 -12.40 8.94
C TYR A 232 -13.52 -13.01 8.08
N ILE A 233 -13.85 -13.73 7.02
CA ILE A 233 -12.86 -14.25 6.07
C ILE A 233 -12.23 -13.09 5.30
N VAL A 234 -13.05 -12.15 4.82
CA VAL A 234 -12.57 -10.92 4.16
C VAL A 234 -11.55 -10.18 5.03
N PHE A 235 -11.89 -9.93 6.30
CA PHE A 235 -11.00 -9.24 7.23
C PHE A 235 -9.72 -10.02 7.54
N THR A 236 -9.83 -11.32 7.84
CA THR A 236 -8.66 -12.12 8.21
C THR A 236 -7.71 -12.36 7.05
N ALA A 237 -8.23 -12.62 5.85
CA ALA A 237 -7.44 -12.73 4.62
C ALA A 237 -6.70 -11.42 4.31
N ASN A 238 -7.39 -10.29 4.45
CA ASN A 238 -6.76 -8.99 4.27
C ASN A 238 -5.68 -8.72 5.34
N ALA A 239 -6.01 -8.86 6.63
CA ALA A 239 -5.08 -8.60 7.72
C ALA A 239 -3.81 -9.44 7.60
N LEU A 240 -3.95 -10.75 7.37
CA LEU A 240 -2.83 -11.68 7.25
C LEU A 240 -2.02 -11.47 5.96
N SER A 241 -2.65 -11.04 4.87
CA SER A 241 -1.92 -10.71 3.64
C SER A 241 -1.08 -9.42 3.78
N LEU A 242 -1.60 -8.44 4.53
CA LEU A 242 -0.88 -7.21 4.87
C LEU A 242 0.28 -7.47 5.85
N MET A 243 0.16 -8.47 6.72
CA MET A 243 1.27 -8.92 7.56
C MET A 243 2.44 -9.42 6.71
N GLY A 244 3.65 -8.97 7.03
CA GLY A 244 4.85 -9.27 6.26
C GLY A 244 5.09 -8.38 5.03
N LEU A 245 4.19 -7.46 4.68
CA LEU A 245 4.40 -6.54 3.55
C LEU A 245 5.64 -5.65 3.72
N ARG A 246 5.88 -5.18 4.95
CA ARG A 246 7.08 -4.41 5.28
C ARG A 246 8.34 -5.20 4.88
N GLN A 247 8.37 -6.49 5.17
CA GLN A 247 9.49 -7.36 4.88
C GLN A 247 9.61 -7.64 3.38
N MET A 248 8.49 -7.79 2.68
CA MET A 248 8.48 -7.85 1.22
C MET A 248 9.02 -6.57 0.59
N TYR A 249 8.70 -5.38 1.12
CA TYR A 249 9.29 -4.13 0.66
C TYR A 249 10.82 -4.16 0.75
N PHE A 250 11.40 -4.63 1.86
CA PHE A 250 12.86 -4.70 1.99
C PHE A 250 13.49 -5.83 1.17
N LEU A 251 12.79 -6.95 0.97
CA LEU A 251 13.20 -7.96 -0.01
C LEU A 251 13.26 -7.39 -1.43
N LEU A 252 12.32 -6.50 -1.77
CA LEU A 252 12.24 -5.83 -3.05
C LEU A 252 13.08 -4.55 -3.11
N GLY A 253 13.61 -4.04 -2.00
CA GLY A 253 14.23 -2.71 -1.93
C GLY A 253 15.35 -2.49 -2.94
N GLY A 254 16.25 -3.47 -3.08
CA GLY A 254 17.32 -3.42 -4.08
C GLY A 254 16.85 -3.52 -5.53
N LEU A 255 15.63 -4.05 -5.75
CA LEU A 255 14.97 -4.04 -7.04
C LEU A 255 14.31 -2.68 -7.30
N LEU A 256 13.57 -2.15 -6.31
CA LEU A 256 12.81 -0.89 -6.38
C LEU A 256 13.70 0.29 -6.79
N GLU A 257 14.90 0.41 -6.24
CA GLU A 257 15.87 1.46 -6.61
C GLU A 257 16.33 1.39 -8.07
N ARG A 258 16.14 0.24 -8.74
CA ARG A 258 16.52 0.03 -10.15
C ARG A 258 15.33 0.17 -11.11
N LEU A 259 14.12 0.45 -10.61
CA LEU A 259 12.91 0.51 -11.41
C LEU A 259 12.68 1.88 -12.05
N VAL A 260 13.50 2.20 -13.06
CA VAL A 260 13.42 3.48 -13.79
C VAL A 260 12.06 3.70 -14.46
N PHE A 261 11.35 2.64 -14.86
CA PHE A 261 10.04 2.76 -15.52
C PHE A 261 8.85 2.59 -14.57
N LEU A 262 9.09 2.64 -13.25
CA LEU A 262 8.03 2.44 -12.26
C LEU A 262 6.81 3.37 -12.44
N PRO A 263 6.99 4.69 -12.73
CA PRO A 263 5.85 5.59 -12.94
C PRO A 263 4.97 5.18 -14.12
N TYR A 264 5.56 4.67 -15.21
CA TYR A 264 4.83 4.18 -16.37
C TYR A 264 4.02 2.92 -16.06
N GLY A 265 4.64 1.95 -15.38
CA GLY A 265 3.95 0.72 -14.96
C GLY A 265 2.76 1.03 -14.06
N LEU A 266 2.95 1.92 -13.08
CA LEU A 266 1.87 2.38 -12.21
C LEU A 266 0.78 3.11 -12.98
N GLY A 267 1.13 4.00 -13.92
CA GLY A 267 0.17 4.70 -14.75
C GLY A 267 -0.72 3.73 -15.54
N ILE A 268 -0.15 2.67 -16.12
CA ILE A 268 -0.91 1.64 -16.83
C ILE A 268 -1.86 0.89 -15.89
N ILE A 269 -1.38 0.49 -14.70
CA ILE A 269 -2.19 -0.21 -13.71
C ILE A 269 -3.36 0.66 -13.23
N LEU A 270 -3.09 1.93 -12.87
CA LEU A 270 -4.11 2.88 -12.45
C LEU A 270 -5.13 3.14 -13.56
N ALA A 271 -4.69 3.23 -14.83
CA ALA A 271 -5.59 3.37 -15.96
C ALA A 271 -6.49 2.14 -16.10
N PHE A 272 -5.92 0.94 -16.02
CA PHE A 272 -6.65 -0.32 -16.11
C PHE A 272 -7.70 -0.46 -15.01
N ILE A 273 -7.31 -0.22 -13.74
CA ILE A 273 -8.24 -0.23 -12.60
C ILE A 273 -9.31 0.85 -12.78
N GLY A 274 -8.93 2.06 -13.22
CA GLY A 274 -9.88 3.14 -13.49
C GLY A 274 -10.94 2.77 -14.54
N VAL A 275 -10.52 2.15 -15.65
CA VAL A 275 -11.45 1.63 -16.68
C VAL A 275 -12.36 0.54 -16.09
N LYS A 276 -11.80 -0.42 -15.36
CA LYS A 276 -12.56 -1.48 -14.71
C LYS A 276 -13.64 -0.93 -13.77
N MET A 277 -13.29 0.05 -12.94
CA MET A 277 -14.24 0.69 -12.02
C MET A 277 -15.37 1.40 -12.78
N VAL A 278 -15.07 2.09 -13.88
CA VAL A 278 -16.10 2.72 -14.72
C VAL A 278 -17.01 1.67 -15.37
N PHE A 279 -16.46 0.53 -15.82
CA PHE A 279 -17.27 -0.55 -16.37
C PHE A 279 -18.17 -1.23 -15.34
N HIS A 280 -17.68 -1.40 -14.10
CA HIS A 280 -18.50 -1.89 -13.01
C HIS A 280 -19.63 -0.91 -12.68
N ALA A 281 -19.32 0.39 -12.60
CA ALA A 281 -20.32 1.44 -12.39
C ALA A 281 -21.37 1.49 -13.51
N LEU A 282 -20.97 1.21 -14.76
CA LEU A 282 -21.88 1.12 -15.91
C LEU A 282 -22.83 -0.08 -15.81
N HIS A 283 -22.38 -1.23 -15.32
CA HIS A 283 -23.25 -2.38 -15.11
C HIS A 283 -24.29 -2.13 -14.03
N GLU A 284 -23.86 -1.56 -12.90
CA GLU A 284 -24.70 -1.28 -11.73
C GLU A 284 -25.29 0.13 -11.74
N ASN A 285 -25.36 0.75 -12.93
CA ASN A 285 -25.66 2.17 -13.07
C ASN A 285 -27.06 2.50 -12.54
N ASN A 286 -27.10 3.48 -11.62
CA ASN A 286 -28.33 4.02 -11.05
C ASN A 286 -28.52 5.51 -11.41
N LEU A 287 -27.60 6.10 -12.18
CA LEU A 287 -27.65 7.52 -12.53
C LEU A 287 -28.70 7.77 -13.62
N PRO A 288 -29.70 8.65 -13.38
CA PRO A 288 -30.81 8.83 -14.31
C PRO A 288 -30.40 9.42 -15.66
N PHE A 289 -29.22 10.03 -15.75
CA PHE A 289 -28.68 10.62 -16.98
C PHE A 289 -27.82 9.65 -17.80
N ILE A 290 -27.45 8.49 -17.27
CA ILE A 290 -26.74 7.42 -17.99
C ILE A 290 -27.76 6.30 -18.23
N ASN A 291 -28.02 5.93 -19.48
CA ASN A 291 -28.94 4.83 -19.84
C ASN A 291 -30.30 4.85 -19.09
N GLY A 292 -30.83 6.04 -18.80
CA GLY A 292 -32.11 6.19 -18.09
C GLY A 292 -32.11 5.72 -16.63
N GLY A 293 -30.94 5.52 -16.01
CA GLY A 293 -30.83 4.93 -14.67
C GLY A 293 -30.86 3.40 -14.65
N GLU A 294 -30.78 2.75 -15.82
CA GLU A 294 -30.66 1.30 -15.93
C GLU A 294 -29.20 0.88 -16.17
N GLY A 295 -28.85 -0.32 -15.71
CA GLY A 295 -27.56 -0.95 -15.96
C GLY A 295 -27.26 -1.13 -17.45
N VAL A 296 -26.05 -0.75 -17.85
CA VAL A 296 -25.54 -0.96 -19.21
C VAL A 296 -24.93 -2.36 -19.29
N HIS A 297 -25.76 -3.38 -19.45
CA HIS A 297 -25.34 -4.78 -19.55
C HIS A 297 -24.46 -5.11 -20.79
N GLY A 298 -24.23 -4.13 -21.67
CA GLY A 298 -23.27 -4.25 -22.78
C GLY A 298 -21.84 -3.83 -22.42
N ALA A 299 -21.60 -3.32 -21.20
CA ALA A 299 -20.25 -3.03 -20.75
C ALA A 299 -19.47 -4.36 -20.54
N PRO A 300 -18.13 -4.38 -20.70
CA PRO A 300 -17.35 -5.59 -20.39
C PRO A 300 -17.17 -5.79 -18.88
N GLU A 301 -17.49 -6.97 -18.36
CA GLU A 301 -17.10 -7.36 -16.98
C GLU A 301 -15.65 -7.88 -16.98
N ILE A 302 -14.79 -7.21 -16.22
CA ILE A 302 -13.39 -7.64 -16.06
C ILE A 302 -13.29 -8.45 -14.78
N SER A 303 -13.09 -9.75 -14.91
CA SER A 303 -12.96 -10.65 -13.77
C SER A 303 -11.70 -10.36 -12.94
N THR A 304 -11.75 -10.71 -11.65
CA THR A 304 -10.60 -10.57 -10.74
C THR A 304 -9.36 -11.32 -11.23
N PRO A 305 -9.43 -12.58 -11.71
CA PRO A 305 -8.25 -13.27 -12.22
C PRO A 305 -7.62 -12.58 -13.44
N MET A 306 -8.45 -12.04 -14.34
CA MET A 306 -7.97 -11.26 -15.49
C MET A 306 -7.28 -9.98 -15.01
N SER A 307 -7.86 -9.30 -14.02
CA SER A 307 -7.27 -8.12 -13.41
C SER A 307 -5.89 -8.41 -12.82
N LEU A 308 -5.78 -9.49 -12.03
CA LEU A 308 -4.52 -9.94 -11.44
C LEU A 308 -3.48 -10.26 -12.52
N LEU A 309 -3.87 -10.95 -13.59
CA LEU A 309 -2.97 -11.29 -14.69
C LEU A 309 -2.43 -10.03 -15.38
N VAL A 310 -3.29 -9.04 -15.66
CA VAL A 310 -2.88 -7.76 -16.25
C VAL A 310 -1.92 -7.01 -15.32
N ILE A 311 -2.26 -6.88 -14.04
CA ILE A 311 -1.41 -6.18 -13.04
C ILE A 311 -0.05 -6.87 -12.94
N VAL A 312 -0.01 -8.19 -12.72
CA VAL A 312 1.24 -8.96 -12.63
C VAL A 312 2.04 -8.87 -13.92
N GLY A 313 1.37 -8.93 -15.09
CA GLY A 313 2.00 -8.80 -16.39
C GLY A 313 2.66 -7.43 -16.59
N VAL A 314 1.96 -6.35 -16.27
CA VAL A 314 2.47 -4.98 -16.36
C VAL A 314 3.62 -4.76 -15.39
N LEU A 315 3.50 -5.22 -14.14
CA LEU A 315 4.59 -5.14 -13.16
C LEU A 315 5.81 -5.92 -13.62
N THR A 316 5.64 -7.15 -14.09
CA THR A 316 6.74 -7.99 -14.58
C THR A 316 7.43 -7.34 -15.77
N ALA A 317 6.67 -6.83 -16.75
CA ALA A 317 7.22 -6.12 -17.89
C ALA A 317 7.98 -4.85 -17.47
N THR A 318 7.43 -4.07 -16.55
CA THR A 318 8.04 -2.85 -16.02
C THR A 318 9.35 -3.16 -15.29
N ILE A 319 9.36 -4.22 -14.47
CA ILE A 319 10.53 -4.70 -13.75
C ILE A 319 11.61 -5.13 -14.73
N ILE A 320 11.28 -5.99 -15.69
CA ILE A 320 12.23 -6.49 -16.70
C ILE A 320 12.80 -5.34 -17.52
N ALA A 321 11.95 -4.45 -18.05
CA ALA A 321 12.38 -3.30 -18.84
C ALA A 321 13.31 -2.39 -18.04
N SER A 322 13.01 -2.15 -16.76
CA SER A 322 13.84 -1.32 -15.89
C SER A 322 15.18 -1.98 -15.56
N LEU A 323 15.19 -3.29 -15.30
CA LEU A 323 16.41 -4.05 -15.07
C LEU A 323 17.32 -4.06 -16.31
N ILE A 324 16.76 -4.20 -17.51
CA ILE A 324 17.52 -4.15 -18.77
C ILE A 324 18.16 -2.76 -18.95
N LYS A 325 17.41 -1.68 -18.72
CA LYS A 325 17.94 -0.31 -18.84
C LYS A 325 19.00 0.00 -17.77
N SER A 326 18.77 -0.37 -16.50
CA SER A 326 19.70 -0.12 -15.40
C SER A 326 21.03 -0.88 -15.54
N ARG A 327 21.03 -2.05 -16.20
CA ARG A 327 22.26 -2.81 -16.49
C ARG A 327 23.19 -2.09 -17.47
N ASN A 328 22.66 -1.18 -18.29
CA ASN A 328 23.42 -0.43 -19.29
C ASN A 328 23.94 0.92 -18.78
N VAL A 329 23.52 1.35 -17.59
CA VAL A 329 24.01 2.57 -16.94
C VAL A 329 25.12 2.17 -15.96
N LYS A 330 26.38 2.49 -16.28
CA LYS A 330 27.47 2.41 -15.31
C LYS A 330 27.12 3.34 -14.16
N VAL A 331 26.84 2.78 -12.98
CA VAL A 331 26.67 3.54 -11.75
C VAL A 331 28.02 4.18 -11.42
N GLU A 332 28.21 5.45 -11.77
CA GLU A 332 29.21 6.29 -11.11
C GLU A 332 28.80 6.38 -9.64
N ARG A 333 29.56 5.71 -8.78
CA ARG A 333 29.39 5.89 -7.34
C ARG A 333 29.72 7.34 -7.02
N PRO A 334 28.84 8.08 -6.33
CA PRO A 334 29.23 9.37 -5.78
C PRO A 334 30.41 9.12 -4.83
N GLU A 335 31.51 9.84 -5.06
CA GLU A 335 32.66 9.83 -4.17
C GLU A 335 32.18 10.08 -2.74
N ARG A 336 32.52 9.17 -1.82
CA ARG A 336 32.31 9.43 -0.40
C ARG A 336 33.16 10.64 -0.08
N HIS A 337 32.52 11.78 0.16
CA HIS A 337 33.14 12.83 0.96
C HIS A 337 33.39 12.24 2.34
N VAL A 338 34.62 11.75 2.53
CA VAL A 338 35.17 11.44 3.85
C VAL A 338 35.17 12.77 4.58
N LEU A 339 34.24 12.94 5.51
CA LEU A 339 34.36 13.96 6.54
C LEU A 339 35.52 13.50 7.42
N ASP A 340 36.71 13.98 7.09
CA ASP A 340 37.88 13.91 7.95
C ASP A 340 37.61 14.86 9.12
N SER A 341 37.04 14.32 10.19
CA SER A 341 36.82 15.03 11.45
C SER A 341 37.69 14.40 12.53
N ASP A 342 39.00 14.38 12.31
CA ASP A 342 40.00 14.18 13.36
C ASP A 342 41.02 15.35 13.33
N ALA A 343 40.52 16.56 13.56
CA ALA A 343 41.36 17.64 14.07
C ALA A 343 41.28 17.61 15.60
N ALA A 344 42.26 16.95 16.22
CA ALA A 344 42.51 17.02 17.65
C ALA A 344 42.67 18.49 18.09
N PRO A 345 42.17 18.90 19.28
CA PRO A 345 42.45 20.22 19.80
C PRO A 345 43.92 20.30 20.19
N ALA A 346 44.67 21.17 19.52
CA ALA A 346 46.03 21.53 19.89
C ALA A 346 46.07 22.10 21.31
N GLU A 347 46.90 21.49 22.15
CA GLU A 347 47.31 22.00 23.46
C GLU A 347 47.85 23.43 23.32
N ALA A 348 47.22 24.38 23.99
CA ALA A 348 47.81 25.69 24.24
C ALA A 348 48.57 25.61 25.57
N SER A 349 49.85 25.27 25.48
CA SER A 349 50.88 25.56 26.48
C SER A 349 51.39 27.00 26.27
N ASP A 350 51.72 27.66 27.38
CA ASP A 350 52.53 28.88 27.54
C ASP A 350 51.84 30.26 27.34
N ARG A 351 51.35 30.86 28.43
CA ARG A 351 52.14 31.73 29.35
C ARG A 351 51.31 32.25 30.51
#